data_AF-A0A927JKR8-F1
#
_entry.id   AF-A0A927JKR8-F1
#
_cell.length_a   1.000
_cell.length_b   1.000
_cell.length_c   1.000
_cell.angle_alpha   90.00
_cell.angle_beta   90.00
_cell.angle_gamma   90.00
#
_symmetry.space_group_name_H-M   'P 1'
#
loop_
_entity.id
_entity.type
_entity.pdbx_description
1 polymer ?
#
loop_
_entity_poly.entity_id
_entity_poly.type
_entity_poly.pdbx_seq_one_letter_code
_entity_poly.pdbx_strand_id
1 'polypeptide(L)'
;MQASDRLIVAEAVPGSLLPRSCPERHVNSDGSFCLGLEPFGCTVDQVDDFWAKLRSYLLCQQFADVRGLWPTGRWLSHGEAAHHQLAAEAAAERAGLARRYREALEFGIGRLAGPLPAGGCSRRPPERRSSRRLALEELVDAEIRRREAEVAFADLYLNWGPRCCRTMRVCPIRDREAAAATSTVPPTYSEDRKWV
;
A
#
# COMPACT_ATOMS: atom_id res chain seq x y z
N MET A 1 -15.41 -8.02 29.96
CA MET A 1 -14.77 -7.60 28.70
C MET A 1 -14.49 -8.88 27.92
N GLN A 2 -15.40 -9.27 27.00
CA GLN A 2 -15.20 -10.49 26.21
C GLN A 2 -13.97 -10.30 25.32
N ALA A 3 -13.01 -11.23 25.40
CA ALA A 3 -11.98 -11.33 24.39
C ALA A 3 -12.69 -11.57 23.06
N SER A 4 -12.51 -10.65 22.10
CA SER A 4 -12.89 -10.90 20.73
C SER A 4 -11.95 -12.00 20.22
N ASP A 5 -12.44 -13.23 20.08
CA ASP A 5 -11.66 -14.39 19.63
C ASP A 5 -11.22 -14.22 18.16
N ARG A 6 -10.16 -13.44 17.97
CA ARG A 6 -9.47 -13.21 16.70
C ARG A 6 -8.25 -14.10 16.61
N LEU A 7 -8.05 -14.70 15.44
CA LEU A 7 -6.84 -15.43 15.13
C LEU A 7 -5.74 -14.43 14.74
N ILE A 8 -4.63 -14.48 15.47
CA ILE A 8 -3.44 -13.66 15.24
C ILE A 8 -2.25 -14.62 15.14
N VAL A 9 -1.31 -14.31 14.26
CA VAL A 9 -0.07 -15.06 14.09
C VAL A 9 1.10 -14.10 13.95
N ALA A 10 2.21 -14.48 14.56
CA ALA A 10 3.47 -13.75 14.56
C ALA A 10 4.62 -14.77 14.68
N GLU A 11 5.87 -14.31 14.54
CA GLU A 11 7.02 -15.08 15.00
C GLU A 11 6.95 -15.29 16.52
N ALA A 12 7.47 -16.42 17.01
CA ALA A 12 7.58 -16.67 18.45
C ALA A 12 8.38 -15.58 19.17
N VAL A 13 9.40 -15.04 18.49
CA VAL A 13 10.14 -13.84 18.90
C VAL A 13 10.12 -12.86 17.73
N PRO A 14 9.29 -11.80 17.76
CA PRO A 14 9.20 -10.83 16.67
C PRO A 14 10.55 -10.16 16.38
N GLY A 15 10.96 -10.17 15.12
CA GLY A 15 12.24 -9.61 14.70
C GLY A 15 13.35 -10.67 14.59
N SER A 16 13.03 -11.96 14.65
CA SER A 16 14.04 -13.04 14.67
C SER A 16 14.46 -13.48 13.27
N LEU A 17 13.50 -13.72 12.37
CA LEU A 17 13.77 -13.98 10.95
C LEU A 17 13.23 -12.84 10.08
N LEU A 18 12.03 -12.38 10.38
CA LEU A 18 11.40 -11.24 9.70
C LEU A 18 11.71 -9.92 10.43
N PRO A 19 11.61 -8.77 9.75
CA PRO A 19 11.67 -7.49 10.43
C PRO A 19 10.58 -7.41 11.51
N ARG A 20 10.89 -6.82 12.66
CA ARG A 20 9.92 -6.62 13.75
C ARG A 20 8.63 -5.94 13.30
N SER A 21 8.75 -5.01 12.37
CA SER A 21 7.64 -4.37 11.65
C SER A 21 8.12 -3.95 10.28
N CYS A 22 7.30 -4.14 9.25
CA CYS A 22 7.57 -3.66 7.90
C CYS A 22 6.30 -3.77 7.04
N PRO A 23 5.70 -2.64 6.60
CA PRO A 23 4.48 -2.63 5.78
C PRO A 23 4.65 -3.41 4.46
N GLU A 24 5.79 -3.22 3.78
CA GLU A 24 6.13 -3.94 2.53
C GLU A 24 6.34 -5.44 2.71
N ARG A 25 6.54 -5.89 3.95
CA ARG A 25 6.61 -7.31 4.31
C ARG A 25 5.32 -7.75 5.00
N HIS A 26 4.29 -6.90 5.05
CA HIS A 26 3.03 -7.18 5.72
C HIS A 26 3.23 -7.68 7.17
N VAL A 27 4.19 -7.07 7.88
CA VAL A 27 4.39 -7.27 9.34
C VAL A 27 3.96 -5.99 10.06
N ASN A 28 2.95 -6.11 10.90
CA ASN A 28 2.36 -5.02 11.65
C ASN A 28 3.33 -4.43 12.69
N SER A 29 2.95 -3.30 13.29
CA SER A 29 3.73 -2.61 14.33
C SER A 29 3.94 -3.45 15.59
N ASP A 30 2.99 -4.32 15.92
CA ASP A 30 3.05 -5.26 17.04
C ASP A 30 3.76 -6.58 16.72
N GLY A 31 4.24 -6.75 15.48
CA GLY A 31 4.90 -7.96 15.00
C GLY A 31 3.97 -9.04 14.46
N SER A 32 2.65 -8.84 14.51
CA SER A 32 1.70 -9.76 13.88
C SER A 32 1.74 -9.68 12.36
N PHE A 33 1.35 -10.76 11.69
CA PHE A 33 1.30 -10.81 10.23
C PHE A 33 -0.04 -10.25 9.72
N CYS A 34 0.03 -9.36 8.74
CA CYS A 34 -1.12 -8.88 8.00
C CYS A 34 -1.48 -9.91 6.92
N LEU A 35 -2.47 -10.76 7.21
CA LEU A 35 -2.93 -11.82 6.31
C LEU A 35 -4.07 -11.40 5.37
N GLY A 36 -4.60 -10.19 5.56
CA GLY A 36 -5.73 -9.66 4.80
C GLY A 36 -6.25 -8.35 5.40
N LEU A 37 -7.30 -7.81 4.77
CA LEU A 37 -7.96 -6.56 5.18
C LEU A 37 -8.75 -6.74 6.48
N GLU A 38 -9.50 -7.84 6.57
CA GLU A 38 -10.34 -8.16 7.71
C GLU A 38 -9.66 -9.16 8.65
N PRO A 39 -9.85 -9.05 9.97
CA PRO A 39 -9.36 -10.03 10.93
C PRO A 39 -10.09 -11.36 10.80
N PHE A 40 -9.37 -12.46 11.02
CA PHE A 40 -9.97 -13.80 11.09
C PHE A 40 -10.58 -14.03 12.48
N GLY A 41 -11.82 -14.51 12.53
CA GLY A 41 -12.42 -15.03 13.77
C GLY A 41 -12.08 -16.51 13.99
N CYS A 42 -12.56 -17.07 15.10
CA CYS A 42 -12.36 -18.48 15.48
C CYS A 42 -13.50 -19.42 15.06
N THR A 43 -14.22 -19.11 13.97
CA THR A 43 -15.22 -20.04 13.41
C THR A 43 -14.55 -21.09 12.54
N VAL A 44 -15.15 -22.28 12.38
CA VAL A 44 -14.56 -23.38 11.60
C VAL A 44 -14.18 -22.95 10.17
N ASP A 45 -15.10 -22.28 9.47
CA ASP A 45 -14.85 -21.80 8.10
C ASP A 45 -13.68 -20.80 8.04
N GLN A 46 -13.56 -19.93 9.06
CA GLN A 46 -12.49 -18.93 9.12
C GLN A 46 -11.13 -19.53 9.49
N VAL A 47 -11.09 -20.67 10.17
CA VAL A 47 -9.83 -21.36 10.52
C VAL A 47 -9.16 -21.91 9.26
N ASP A 48 -9.92 -22.52 8.34
CA ASP A 48 -9.37 -23.04 7.08
C ASP A 48 -8.85 -21.90 6.19
N ASP A 49 -9.63 -20.83 6.05
CA ASP A 49 -9.21 -19.63 5.32
C ASP A 49 -7.96 -18.99 5.94
N PHE A 50 -7.89 -18.95 7.27
CA PHE A 50 -6.73 -18.46 8.00
C PHE A 50 -5.46 -19.24 7.66
N TRP A 51 -5.49 -20.58 7.70
CA TRP A 51 -4.33 -21.40 7.35
C TRP A 51 -3.94 -21.27 5.88
N ALA A 52 -4.92 -21.19 4.96
CA ALA A 52 -4.67 -20.96 3.54
C ALA A 52 -4.00 -19.60 3.28
N LYS A 53 -4.43 -18.56 4.00
CA LYS A 53 -3.86 -17.21 3.92
C LYS A 53 -2.48 -17.14 4.55
N LEU A 54 -2.27 -17.77 5.71
CA LEU A 54 -0.95 -17.87 6.34
C LEU A 54 0.04 -18.59 5.44
N ARG A 55 -0.34 -19.73 4.84
CA ARG A 55 0.52 -20.43 3.88
C ARG A 55 0.88 -19.53 2.69
N SER A 56 -0.10 -18.82 2.13
CA SER A 56 0.14 -17.88 1.02
C SER A 56 1.09 -16.76 1.42
N TYR A 57 0.91 -16.18 2.62
CA TYR A 57 1.79 -15.16 3.18
C TYR A 57 3.23 -15.66 3.33
N LEU A 58 3.44 -16.86 3.88
CA LEU A 58 4.78 -17.42 4.06
C LEU A 58 5.50 -17.66 2.73
N LEU A 59 4.78 -18.07 1.69
CA LEU A 59 5.35 -18.17 0.33
C LEU A 59 5.74 -16.79 -0.23
N CYS A 60 4.95 -15.75 0.05
CA CYS A 60 5.32 -14.38 -0.30
C CYS A 60 6.57 -13.92 0.47
N GLN A 61 6.71 -14.26 1.76
CA GLN A 61 7.93 -13.96 2.53
C GLN A 61 9.17 -14.60 1.91
N GLN A 62 9.11 -15.89 1.59
CA GLN A 62 10.23 -16.58 0.95
C GLN A 62 10.63 -15.93 -0.38
N PHE A 63 9.64 -15.56 -1.20
CA PHE A 63 9.92 -14.84 -2.44
C PHE A 63 10.57 -13.49 -2.17
N ALA A 64 10.07 -12.73 -1.19
CA ALA A 64 10.60 -11.44 -0.81
C ALA A 64 12.01 -11.53 -0.20
N ASP A 65 12.35 -12.62 0.51
CA ASP A 65 13.71 -12.85 0.99
C ASP A 65 14.71 -13.07 -0.16
N VAL A 66 14.31 -13.83 -1.17
CA VAL A 66 15.18 -14.13 -2.32
C VAL A 66 15.27 -12.95 -3.28
N ARG A 67 14.17 -12.26 -3.53
CA ARG A 67 14.06 -11.24 -4.58
C ARG A 67 14.12 -9.81 -4.06
N GLY A 68 13.89 -9.59 -2.77
CA GLY A 68 13.69 -8.26 -2.19
C GLY A 68 12.48 -7.53 -2.79
N LEU A 69 11.48 -8.28 -3.29
CA LEU A 69 10.28 -7.75 -3.93
C LEU A 69 9.09 -8.53 -3.41
N TRP A 70 7.96 -7.87 -3.22
CA TRP A 70 6.73 -8.58 -2.91
C TRP A 70 6.17 -9.20 -4.20
N PRO A 71 5.62 -10.43 -4.18
CA PRO A 71 5.07 -11.04 -5.37
C PRO A 71 3.96 -10.20 -6.01
N THR A 72 4.03 -10.19 -7.32
CA THR A 72 3.05 -9.64 -8.24
C THR A 72 1.63 -10.21 -7.97
N GLY A 73 0.62 -9.34 -7.96
CA GLY A 73 -0.80 -9.67 -7.76
C GLY A 73 -1.15 -10.20 -6.36
N ARG A 74 -0.25 -10.06 -5.38
CA ARG A 74 -0.41 -10.60 -4.02
C ARG A 74 -0.44 -9.52 -2.93
N TRP A 75 -0.73 -8.27 -3.28
CA TRP A 75 -0.74 -7.15 -2.34
C TRP A 75 -2.03 -6.35 -2.40
N LEU A 76 -2.43 -5.85 -1.24
CA LEU A 76 -3.31 -4.70 -1.10
C LEU A 76 -2.47 -3.54 -0.60
N SER A 77 -2.85 -2.33 -1.00
CA SER A 77 -2.28 -1.08 -0.51
C SER A 77 -2.39 -1.00 1.01
N HIS A 78 -1.52 -0.24 1.66
CA HIS A 78 -1.41 -0.24 3.12
C HIS A 78 -2.55 0.52 3.81
N GLY A 79 -3.03 -0.01 4.94
CA GLY A 79 -4.06 0.64 5.77
C GLY A 79 -5.33 0.97 4.98
N GLU A 80 -5.84 2.20 5.14
CA GLU A 80 -7.04 2.69 4.45
C GLU A 80 -6.92 2.66 2.92
N ALA A 81 -5.70 2.71 2.38
CA ALA A 81 -5.50 2.63 0.94
C ALA A 81 -5.99 1.29 0.37
N ALA A 82 -6.02 0.20 1.15
CA ALA A 82 -6.58 -1.08 0.71
C ALA A 82 -8.04 -0.95 0.26
N HIS A 83 -8.88 -0.23 1.01
CA HIS A 83 -10.29 -0.04 0.66
C HIS A 83 -10.44 0.76 -0.63
N HIS A 84 -9.63 1.79 -0.82
CA HIS A 84 -9.62 2.58 -2.05
C HIS A 84 -9.09 1.80 -3.25
N GLN A 85 -8.12 0.90 -3.06
CA GLN A 85 -7.70 -0.04 -4.09
C GLN A 85 -8.86 -0.95 -4.51
N LEU A 86 -9.55 -1.58 -3.57
CA LEU A 86 -10.71 -2.46 -3.88
C LEU A 86 -11.81 -1.70 -4.63
N ALA A 87 -12.10 -0.46 -4.22
CA ALA A 87 -13.05 0.41 -4.91
C ALA A 87 -12.60 0.74 -6.35
N ALA A 88 -11.32 1.04 -6.53
CA ALA A 88 -10.72 1.30 -7.84
C ALA A 88 -10.73 0.04 -8.74
N GLU A 89 -10.40 -1.13 -8.20
CA GLU A 89 -10.46 -2.41 -8.93
C GLU A 89 -11.88 -2.70 -9.42
N ALA A 90 -12.89 -2.55 -8.54
CA ALA A 90 -14.30 -2.74 -8.90
C ALA A 90 -14.78 -1.73 -9.96
N ALA A 91 -14.38 -0.46 -9.86
CA ALA A 91 -14.69 0.56 -10.85
C ALA A 91 -13.99 0.27 -12.20
N ALA A 92 -12.74 -0.18 -12.16
CA ALA A 92 -11.98 -0.58 -13.35
C ALA A 92 -12.64 -1.78 -14.06
N GLU A 93 -13.18 -2.75 -13.33
CA GLU A 93 -13.96 -3.85 -13.90
C GLU A 93 -15.18 -3.33 -14.66
N ARG A 94 -16.02 -2.49 -14.02
CA ARG A 94 -17.19 -1.88 -14.67
C ARG A 94 -16.84 -1.02 -15.88
N ALA A 95 -15.67 -0.40 -15.89
CA ALA A 95 -15.19 0.42 -17.00
C ALA A 95 -14.54 -0.39 -18.15
N GLY A 96 -14.32 -1.70 -17.97
CA GLY A 96 -13.59 -2.55 -18.91
C GLY A 96 -12.07 -2.30 -18.92
N LEU A 97 -11.51 -1.89 -17.78
CA LEU A 97 -10.12 -1.47 -17.60
C LEU A 97 -9.36 -2.28 -16.53
N ALA A 98 -9.93 -3.33 -15.95
CA ALA A 98 -9.35 -4.09 -14.84
C ALA A 98 -7.87 -4.48 -15.07
N ARG A 99 -7.56 -5.05 -16.24
CA ARG A 99 -6.18 -5.41 -16.60
C ARG A 99 -5.24 -4.20 -16.60
N ARG A 100 -5.67 -3.08 -17.22
CA ARG A 100 -4.87 -1.86 -17.30
C ARG A 100 -4.65 -1.22 -15.94
N TYR A 101 -5.65 -1.30 -15.06
CA TYR A 101 -5.51 -0.81 -13.70
C TYR A 101 -4.49 -1.65 -12.91
N ARG A 102 -4.57 -2.99 -12.97
CA ARG A 102 -3.58 -3.86 -12.32
C ARG A 102 -2.17 -3.63 -12.85
N GLU A 103 -1.98 -3.54 -14.16
CA GLU A 103 -0.68 -3.24 -14.77
C GLU A 103 -0.11 -1.89 -14.29
N ALA A 104 -0.97 -0.86 -14.20
CA ALA A 104 -0.57 0.45 -13.72
C ALA A 104 -0.18 0.44 -12.24
N LEU A 105 -0.97 -0.24 -11.42
CA LEU A 105 -0.75 -0.37 -9.98
C LEU A 105 0.54 -1.14 -9.68
N GLU A 106 0.78 -2.22 -10.43
CA GLU A 106 1.85 -3.18 -10.16
C GLU A 106 3.20 -2.82 -10.78
N PHE A 107 3.19 -2.29 -12.01
CA PHE A 107 4.41 -2.01 -12.76
C PHE A 107 4.63 -0.51 -12.97
N GLY A 108 3.71 0.34 -12.53
CA GLY A 108 3.81 1.79 -12.75
C GLY A 108 3.69 2.19 -14.22
N ILE A 109 3.00 1.38 -15.05
CA ILE A 109 2.92 1.61 -16.50
C ILE A 109 1.56 2.12 -16.97
N GLY A 110 1.58 2.89 -18.05
CA GLY A 110 0.38 3.38 -18.72
C GLY A 110 -0.26 4.60 -18.05
N ARG A 111 -1.38 5.06 -18.62
CA ARG A 111 -2.01 6.34 -18.26
C ARG A 111 -2.49 6.40 -16.81
N LEU A 112 -2.92 5.28 -16.25
CA LEU A 112 -3.44 5.22 -14.88
C LEU A 112 -2.31 5.33 -13.84
N ALA A 113 -1.06 5.00 -14.18
CA ALA A 113 0.09 5.16 -13.28
C ALA A 113 0.59 6.61 -13.20
N GLY A 114 0.33 7.41 -14.24
CA GLY A 114 0.76 8.80 -14.31
C GLY A 114 -0.12 9.78 -13.54
N PRO A 115 0.07 11.10 -13.78
CA PRO A 115 -0.79 12.14 -13.24
C PRO A 115 -2.25 11.92 -13.65
N LEU A 116 -3.13 11.87 -12.66
CA LEU A 116 -4.57 11.77 -12.87
C LEU A 116 -5.18 13.17 -12.93
N PRO A 117 -6.24 13.36 -13.75
CA PRO A 117 -6.91 14.65 -13.80
C PRO A 117 -7.50 14.97 -12.43
N ALA A 118 -7.05 16.08 -11.83
CA ALA A 118 -7.64 16.60 -10.61
C ALA A 118 -9.09 17.01 -10.89
N GLY A 119 -10.04 16.40 -10.18
CA GLY A 119 -11.43 16.87 -10.14
C GLY A 119 -12.05 17.07 -11.52
N GLY A 120 -12.26 15.98 -12.26
CA GLY A 120 -13.03 16.02 -13.50
C GLY A 120 -14.53 16.13 -13.23
N CYS A 121 -15.00 17.24 -12.65
CA CYS A 121 -16.41 17.58 -12.63
C CYS A 121 -16.90 17.70 -14.07
N SER A 122 -17.35 16.59 -14.64
CA SER A 122 -18.13 16.59 -15.87
C SER A 122 -19.28 17.56 -15.68
N ARG A 123 -19.36 18.60 -16.52
CA ARG A 123 -20.46 19.58 -16.50
C ARG A 123 -21.84 18.96 -16.73
N ARG A 124 -21.92 17.68 -17.12
CA ARG A 124 -23.19 16.95 -17.26
C ARG A 124 -23.61 16.35 -15.92
N PRO A 125 -24.90 16.46 -15.53
CA PRO A 125 -25.46 15.73 -14.39
C PRO A 125 -25.18 14.22 -14.50
N PRO A 126 -24.97 13.50 -13.38
CA PRO A 126 -24.69 12.06 -13.36
C PRO A 126 -25.70 11.22 -14.17
N GLU A 127 -26.98 11.58 -14.09
CA GLU A 127 -28.11 10.94 -14.80
C GLU A 127 -27.96 10.91 -16.32
N ARG A 128 -27.17 11.83 -16.89
CA ARG A 128 -26.93 11.94 -18.33
C ARG A 128 -25.60 11.32 -18.77
N ARG A 129 -24.90 10.64 -17.86
CA ARG A 129 -23.62 9.98 -18.11
C ARG A 129 -23.87 8.49 -18.40
N SER A 130 -23.14 7.93 -19.34
CA SER A 130 -23.12 6.48 -19.54
C SER A 130 -22.57 5.78 -18.30
N SER A 131 -23.03 4.55 -18.01
CA SER A 131 -22.49 3.71 -16.93
C SER A 131 -20.97 3.62 -16.93
N ARG A 132 -20.37 3.41 -18.12
CA ARG A 132 -18.92 3.39 -18.30
C ARG A 132 -18.23 4.69 -17.87
N ARG A 133 -18.87 5.84 -18.08
CA ARG A 133 -18.32 7.15 -17.69
C ARG A 133 -18.34 7.33 -16.18
N LEU A 134 -19.43 6.94 -15.52
CA LEU A 134 -19.52 6.96 -14.06
C LEU A 134 -18.44 6.05 -13.46
N ALA A 135 -18.26 4.85 -13.99
CA ALA A 135 -17.21 3.93 -13.56
C ALA A 135 -15.79 4.49 -13.76
N LEU A 136 -15.55 5.26 -14.83
CA LEU A 136 -14.25 5.92 -15.05
C LEU A 136 -14.00 7.05 -14.04
N GLU A 137 -15.03 7.82 -13.69
CA GLU A 137 -14.93 8.89 -12.69
C GLU A 137 -14.68 8.29 -11.30
N GLU A 138 -15.42 7.24 -10.92
CA GLU A 138 -15.21 6.48 -9.68
C GLU A 138 -13.80 5.87 -9.60
N LEU A 139 -13.30 5.29 -10.71
CA LEU A 139 -11.94 4.74 -10.78
C LEU A 139 -10.88 5.81 -10.49
N VAL A 140 -10.99 6.98 -11.13
CA VAL A 140 -10.03 8.07 -10.94
C VAL A 140 -10.08 8.59 -9.49
N ASP A 141 -11.28 8.81 -8.95
CA ASP A 141 -11.44 9.30 -7.58
C ASP A 141 -10.90 8.30 -6.55
N ALA A 142 -11.18 7.00 -6.74
CA ALA A 142 -10.67 5.95 -5.86
C ALA A 142 -9.13 5.84 -5.93
N GLU A 143 -8.53 5.93 -7.11
CA GLU A 143 -7.06 5.88 -7.25
C GLU A 143 -6.37 7.11 -6.66
N ILE A 144 -6.96 8.30 -6.77
CA ILE A 144 -6.46 9.51 -6.10
C ILE A 144 -6.46 9.28 -4.58
N ARG A 145 -7.60 8.87 -4.01
CA ARG A 145 -7.72 8.61 -2.56
C ARG A 145 -6.79 7.49 -2.10
N ARG A 146 -6.58 6.46 -2.91
CA ARG A 146 -5.62 5.37 -2.61
C ARG A 146 -4.21 5.93 -2.47
N ARG A 147 -3.76 6.78 -3.41
CA ARG A 147 -2.42 7.41 -3.36
C ARG A 147 -2.27 8.34 -2.17
N GLU A 148 -3.28 9.15 -1.89
CA GLU A 148 -3.29 10.03 -0.71
C GLU A 148 -3.23 9.22 0.60
N ALA A 149 -3.98 8.12 0.68
CA ALA A 149 -3.99 7.23 1.84
C ALA A 149 -2.65 6.48 2.01
N GLU A 150 -2.02 6.00 0.94
CA GLU A 150 -0.65 5.44 0.99
C GLU A 150 0.34 6.48 1.51
N VAL A 151 0.19 7.73 1.06
CA VAL A 151 1.05 8.81 1.52
C VAL A 151 0.84 9.08 3.00
N ALA A 152 -0.40 9.21 3.46
CA ALA A 152 -0.72 9.43 4.86
C ALA A 152 -0.23 8.26 5.73
N PHE A 153 -0.41 7.02 5.27
CA PHE A 153 0.05 5.83 5.97
C PHE A 153 1.56 5.84 6.19
N ALA A 154 2.34 6.12 5.15
CA ALA A 154 3.79 6.13 5.26
C ALA A 154 4.32 7.24 6.18
N ASP A 155 3.66 8.41 6.22
CA ASP A 155 4.01 9.49 7.15
C ASP A 155 3.68 9.11 8.60
N LEU A 156 2.50 8.55 8.84
CA LEU A 156 2.10 8.04 10.15
C LEU A 156 3.06 6.94 10.64
N TYR A 157 3.42 6.01 9.76
CA TYR A 157 4.35 4.92 10.07
C TYR A 157 5.72 5.46 10.51
N LEU A 158 6.28 6.42 9.78
CA LEU A 158 7.57 7.03 10.14
C LEU A 158 7.49 7.86 11.44
N ASN A 159 6.40 8.58 11.66
CA ASN A 159 6.18 9.36 12.88
C ASN A 159 6.05 8.48 14.13
N TRP A 160 5.57 7.24 13.99
CA TRP A 160 5.52 6.28 15.09
C TRP A 160 6.91 5.76 15.50
N GLY A 161 7.93 5.95 14.66
CA GLY A 161 9.34 5.67 14.97
C GLY A 161 10.02 4.48 14.28
N PRO A 162 9.32 3.48 13.70
CA PRO A 162 9.99 2.43 12.94
C PRO A 162 10.84 2.97 11.80
N ARG A 163 11.89 2.23 11.50
CA ARG A 163 12.77 2.50 10.36
C ARG A 163 12.57 1.45 9.27
N CYS A 164 12.91 1.81 8.04
CA CYS A 164 12.95 0.85 6.95
C CYS A 164 13.89 -0.31 7.30
N CYS A 165 13.39 -1.55 7.16
CA CYS A 165 14.17 -2.76 7.41
C CYS A 165 15.24 -3.04 6.34
N ARG A 166 15.26 -2.30 5.23
CA ARG A 166 16.19 -2.40 4.09
C ARG A 166 16.17 -3.75 3.35
N THR A 167 15.22 -4.65 3.64
CA THR A 167 15.10 -5.95 2.95
C THR A 167 14.39 -5.85 1.60
N MET A 168 13.59 -4.79 1.38
CA MET A 168 12.83 -4.57 0.15
C MET A 168 13.56 -3.61 -0.78
N ARG A 169 13.69 -3.99 -2.05
CA ARG A 169 14.36 -3.23 -3.12
C ARG A 169 13.59 -1.99 -3.52
N VAL A 170 12.27 -2.04 -3.48
CA VAL A 170 11.37 -0.91 -3.68
C VAL A 170 10.60 -0.74 -2.38
N CYS A 171 10.70 0.43 -1.75
CA CYS A 171 10.10 0.66 -0.44
C CYS A 171 9.86 2.18 -0.24
N PRO A 172 8.58 2.63 -0.21
CA PRO A 172 8.23 4.03 0.02
C PRO A 172 8.78 4.57 1.34
N ILE A 173 8.83 3.74 2.39
CA ILE A 173 9.39 4.12 3.70
C ILE A 173 10.88 4.48 3.57
N ARG A 174 11.66 3.67 2.84
CA ARG A 174 13.09 3.94 2.60
C ARG A 174 13.30 5.27 1.87
N ASP A 175 12.52 5.49 0.82
CA ASP A 175 12.70 6.63 -0.06
C ASP A 175 12.33 7.93 0.68
N ARG A 176 11.34 7.88 1.59
CA ARG A 176 10.99 8.98 2.49
C ARG A 176 12.02 9.25 3.56
N GLU A 177 12.60 8.23 4.20
CA GLU A 177 13.71 8.40 5.13
C GLU A 177 14.88 9.16 4.47
N ALA A 178 15.21 8.79 3.23
CA ALA A 178 16.27 9.44 2.47
C ALA A 178 15.94 10.90 2.12
N ALA A 179 14.68 11.17 1.73
CA ALA A 179 14.22 12.54 1.46
C ALA A 179 14.27 13.41 2.74
N ALA A 180 13.83 12.87 3.87
CA ALA A 180 13.88 13.57 5.16
C ALA A 180 15.31 13.90 5.59
N ALA A 181 16.26 12.96 5.41
CA ALA A 181 17.67 13.19 5.71
C ALA A 181 18.30 14.29 4.83
N THR A 182 17.92 14.36 3.56
CA THR A 182 18.45 15.36 2.61
C THR A 182 17.96 16.79 2.92
N SER A 183 16.73 16.92 3.45
CA SER A 183 16.14 18.20 3.85
C SER A 183 16.82 18.84 5.08
N THR A 184 17.53 18.04 5.88
CA THR A 184 18.21 18.51 7.11
C THR A 184 19.62 19.06 6.92
N VAL A 185 20.16 19.05 5.69
CA VAL A 185 21.43 19.71 5.40
C VAL A 185 21.18 21.20 5.18
N PRO A 186 21.64 22.11 6.06
CA PRO A 186 21.51 23.55 5.81
C PRO A 186 22.27 23.92 4.52
N PRO A 187 21.78 24.87 3.71
CA PRO A 187 22.53 25.33 2.55
C PRO A 187 23.89 25.84 3.02
N THR A 188 24.97 25.23 2.53
CA THR A 188 26.31 25.77 2.71
C THR A 188 26.38 27.07 1.91
N TYR A 189 26.21 28.20 2.58
CA TYR A 189 26.57 29.50 2.01
C TYR A 189 28.08 29.51 1.83
N SER A 190 28.54 29.42 0.58
CA SER A 190 29.90 29.79 0.20
C SER A 190 29.94 31.31 0.10
N GLU A 191 30.73 31.95 0.97
CA GLU A 191 30.90 33.41 1.05
C GLU A 191 31.71 34.02 -0.12
N ASP A 192 31.98 33.27 -1.19
CA ASP A 192 32.83 33.74 -2.29
C ASP A 192 32.05 34.11 -3.54
N ARG A 193 31.23 35.16 -3.44
CA ARG A 193 30.87 35.98 -4.62
C ARG A 193 31.00 37.46 -4.28
N LYS A 194 32.23 37.95 -4.43
CA LYS A 194 32.54 39.37 -4.60
C LYS A 194 31.78 39.87 -5.83
N TRP A 195 30.84 40.79 -5.61
CA TRP A 195 30.23 41.58 -6.67
C TRP A 195 31.28 42.59 -7.16
N VAL A 196 31.59 42.52 -8.46
CA VAL A 196 32.28 43.59 -9.21
C VAL A 196 31.26 44.68 -9.50
#